data_AF-A0A7K0P4N1-F1
#
_entry.id   AF-A0A7K0P4N1-F1
#
_cell.length_a   1.000
_cell.length_b   1.000
_cell.length_c   1.000
_cell.angle_alpha   90.00
_cell.angle_beta   90.00
_cell.angle_gamma   90.00
#
_symmetry.space_group_name_H-M   'P 1'
#
loop_
_entity.id
_entity.type
_entity.pdbx_description
1 polymer ?
#
loop_
_entity_poly.entity_id
_entity_poly.type
_entity_poly.pdbx_seq_one_letter_code
_entity_poly.pdbx_strand_id
1 'polypeptide(L)'
;MQSRGGPMSFVLDASAVPAAAPPQLDEEQQRVVDHRHGPLLVLAGPGTGKTTTIVEAIAARISDPVDPLPASSVLALTFGKRAAGELRDRVVTRLGGGLL
;
A
#
# COMPACT_ATOMS: atom_id res chain seq x y z
N MET A 1 40.41 23.70 -22.32
CA MET A 1 39.63 22.59 -21.73
C MET A 1 38.16 22.98 -21.77
N GLN A 2 37.41 22.55 -22.78
CA GLN A 2 36.00 22.92 -22.98
C GLN A 2 35.11 21.88 -22.29
N SER A 3 34.35 22.29 -21.28
CA SER A 3 33.24 21.48 -20.74
C SER A 3 31.93 22.08 -21.25
N ARG A 4 31.31 21.41 -22.22
CA ARG A 4 29.93 21.69 -22.65
C ARG A 4 28.99 20.80 -21.86
N GLY A 5 28.50 21.28 -20.73
CA GLY A 5 27.33 20.71 -20.06
C GLY A 5 26.07 21.18 -20.78
N GLY A 6 25.60 20.43 -21.78
CA GLY A 6 24.29 20.66 -22.38
C GLY A 6 23.17 20.46 -21.33
N PRO A 7 21.99 21.10 -21.50
CA PRO A 7 20.91 20.97 -20.54
C PRO A 7 20.44 19.50 -20.49
N MET A 8 20.40 18.91 -19.29
CA MET A 8 19.72 17.63 -19.08
C MET A 8 18.24 17.79 -19.44
N SER A 9 17.79 17.09 -20.47
CA SER A 9 16.38 16.96 -20.78
C SER A 9 15.84 15.70 -20.11
N PHE A 10 14.75 15.85 -19.35
CA PHE A 10 13.96 14.74 -18.85
C PHE A 10 12.74 14.59 -19.77
N VAL A 11 12.54 13.39 -20.30
CA VAL A 11 11.34 13.03 -21.04
C VAL A 11 10.43 12.29 -20.07
N LEU A 12 9.23 12.82 -19.83
CA LEU A 12 8.19 12.08 -19.12
C LEU A 12 7.71 10.96 -20.04
N ASP A 13 8.11 9.73 -19.72
CA ASP A 13 7.55 8.56 -20.38
C ASP A 13 6.13 8.33 -19.83
N ALA A 14 5.14 8.51 -20.71
CA ALA A 14 3.73 8.27 -20.43
C ALA A 14 3.31 6.82 -20.75
N SER A 15 4.27 5.92 -21.02
CA SER A 15 4.00 4.49 -21.05
C SER A 15 3.32 4.09 -19.74
N ALA A 16 2.27 3.26 -19.85
CA ALA A 16 1.46 2.89 -18.70
C ALA A 16 2.37 2.34 -17.60
N VAL A 17 2.46 3.05 -16.48
CA VAL A 17 3.20 2.57 -15.31
C VAL A 17 2.55 1.24 -14.94
N PRO A 18 3.27 0.11 -15.04
CA PRO A 18 2.71 -1.17 -14.65
C PRO A 18 2.21 -1.04 -13.22
N ALA A 19 1.05 -1.63 -12.93
CA ALA A 19 0.50 -1.66 -11.58
C ALA A 19 1.63 -1.99 -10.62
N ALA A 20 1.91 -1.08 -9.67
CA ALA A 20 3.13 -1.15 -8.87
C ALA A 20 3.22 -2.53 -8.22
N ALA A 21 4.37 -3.20 -8.39
CA ALA A 21 4.60 -4.49 -7.78
C ALA A 21 4.34 -4.40 -6.27
N PRO A 22 3.72 -5.42 -5.65
CA PRO A 22 3.45 -5.40 -4.23
C PRO A 22 4.76 -5.19 -3.44
N PRO A 23 4.71 -4.47 -2.32
CA PRO A 23 5.90 -4.21 -1.52
C PRO A 23 6.46 -5.53 -0.99
N GLN A 24 7.79 -5.61 -0.90
CA GLN A 24 8.44 -6.70 -0.19
C GLN A 24 8.25 -6.49 1.32
N LEU A 25 7.59 -7.45 1.96
CA LEU A 25 7.38 -7.45 3.41
C LEU A 25 8.49 -8.23 4.12
N ASP A 26 8.88 -7.76 5.29
CA ASP A 26 9.68 -8.57 6.21
C ASP A 26 8.83 -9.66 6.88
N GLU A 27 9.47 -10.56 7.62
CA GLU A 27 8.78 -11.67 8.28
C GLU A 27 7.75 -11.21 9.32
N GLU A 28 8.00 -10.11 10.03
CA GLU A 28 7.09 -9.62 11.06
C GLU A 28 5.85 -8.99 10.43
N GLN A 29 6.03 -8.21 9.36
CA GLN A 29 4.95 -7.65 8.57
C GLN A 29 4.12 -8.75 7.91
N GLN A 30 4.78 -9.79 7.37
CA GLN A 30 4.09 -10.93 6.77
C GLN A 30 3.24 -11.68 7.79
N ARG A 31 3.72 -11.88 9.04
CA ARG A 31 2.90 -12.47 10.12
C ARG A 31 1.64 -11.67 10.41
N VAL A 32 1.70 -10.34 10.35
CA VAL A 32 0.51 -9.47 10.50
C VAL A 32 -0.46 -9.66 9.33
N VAL A 33 0.07 -9.75 8.11
CA VAL A 33 -0.75 -10.00 6.90
C VAL A 33 -1.41 -11.36 6.96
N ASP A 34 -0.71 -12.40 7.41
CA ASP A 34 -1.19 -13.79 7.45
C ASP A 34 -2.10 -14.09 8.63
N HIS A 35 -2.11 -13.25 9.67
CA HIS A 35 -3.02 -13.41 10.79
C HIS A 35 -4.47 -13.27 10.32
N ARG A 36 -5.31 -14.32 10.49
CA ARG A 36 -6.69 -14.36 9.97
C ARG A 36 -7.78 -14.38 11.04
N HIS A 37 -7.47 -14.79 12.27
CA HIS A 37 -8.49 -15.09 13.28
C HIS A 37 -8.25 -14.38 14.60
N GLY A 38 -9.30 -13.77 15.15
CA GLY A 38 -9.26 -13.09 16.44
C GLY A 38 -8.49 -11.76 16.41
N PRO A 39 -8.49 -11.03 17.53
CA PRO A 39 -7.84 -9.73 17.64
C PRO A 39 -6.31 -9.86 17.59
N LEU A 40 -5.65 -8.85 17.01
CA LEU A 40 -4.19 -8.72 16.94
C LEU A 40 -3.77 -7.31 17.37
N LEU A 41 -2.75 -7.23 18.24
CA LEU A 41 -2.08 -5.98 18.59
C LEU A 41 -0.66 -6.00 18.04
N VAL A 42 -0.32 -4.98 17.23
CA VAL A 42 1.01 -4.82 16.64
C VAL A 42 1.71 -3.64 17.30
N LEU A 43 2.84 -3.90 17.97
CA LEU A 43 3.69 -2.87 18.54
C LEU A 43 4.77 -2.50 17.52
N ALA A 44 4.80 -1.25 17.07
CA ALA A 44 5.65 -0.86 15.95
C ALA A 44 6.23 0.56 16.10
N GLY A 45 7.56 0.65 16.02
CA GLY A 45 8.32 1.89 16.12
C GLY A 45 8.15 2.82 14.89
N PRO A 46 8.59 4.09 14.97
CA PRO A 46 8.62 4.98 13.81
C PRO A 46 9.37 4.36 12.62
N GLY A 47 8.87 4.53 11.40
CA GLY A 47 9.54 4.06 10.18
C GLY A 47 9.44 2.56 9.87
N THR A 48 8.83 1.73 10.72
CA THR A 48 8.76 0.26 10.54
C THR A 48 7.71 -0.22 9.53
N GLY A 49 7.19 0.67 8.68
CA GLY A 49 6.22 0.29 7.64
C GLY A 49 4.79 0.01 8.10
N LYS A 50 4.37 0.45 9.31
CA LYS A 50 3.00 0.27 9.85
C LYS A 50 1.87 0.46 8.83
N THR A 51 1.92 1.56 8.08
CA THR A 51 0.90 1.87 7.07
C THR A 51 0.92 0.87 5.92
N THR A 52 2.12 0.50 5.44
CA THR A 52 2.30 -0.52 4.40
C THR A 52 1.71 -1.85 4.86
N THR A 53 2.02 -2.28 6.09
CA THR A 53 1.51 -3.52 6.66
C THR A 53 -0.03 -3.53 6.75
N ILE A 54 -0.65 -2.42 7.17
CA ILE A 54 -2.11 -2.30 7.21
C ILE A 54 -2.71 -2.39 5.81
N VAL A 55 -2.13 -1.70 4.82
CA VAL A 55 -2.61 -1.72 3.43
C VAL A 55 -2.54 -3.14 2.86
N GLU A 56 -1.42 -3.83 3.03
CA GLU A 56 -1.27 -5.22 2.57
C GLU A 56 -2.20 -6.18 3.32
N ALA A 57 -2.39 -6.00 4.63
CA ALA A 57 -3.29 -6.85 5.41
C ALA A 57 -4.77 -6.70 4.97
N ILE A 58 -5.18 -5.49 4.59
CA ILE A 58 -6.51 -5.23 4.02
C ILE A 58 -6.62 -5.82 2.61
N ALA A 59 -5.63 -5.54 1.74
CA ALA A 59 -5.63 -6.03 0.37
C ALA A 59 -5.64 -7.56 0.30
N ALA A 60 -4.84 -8.23 1.13
CA ALA A 60 -4.78 -9.68 1.20
C ALA A 60 -6.10 -10.32 1.64
N ARG A 61 -6.90 -9.66 2.50
CA ARG A 61 -8.23 -10.15 2.91
C ARG A 61 -9.27 -9.95 1.81
N ILE A 62 -9.25 -8.80 1.15
CA ILE A 62 -10.22 -8.48 0.10
C ILE A 62 -9.98 -9.35 -1.15
N SER A 63 -8.71 -9.57 -1.49
CA SER A 63 -8.30 -10.34 -2.68
C SER A 63 -8.00 -11.81 -2.39
N ASP A 64 -8.40 -12.33 -1.23
CA ASP A 64 -8.22 -13.74 -0.89
C ASP A 64 -8.99 -14.62 -1.90
N PRO A 65 -8.34 -15.56 -2.60
CA PRO A 65 -9.02 -16.37 -3.62
C PRO A 65 -9.92 -17.46 -3.02
N VAL A 66 -9.77 -17.77 -1.74
CA VAL A 66 -10.51 -18.83 -1.05
C VAL A 66 -11.67 -18.26 -0.26
N ASP A 67 -11.43 -17.17 0.48
CA ASP A 67 -12.43 -16.52 1.34
C ASP A 67 -12.33 -14.99 1.27
N PRO A 68 -12.78 -14.38 0.15
CA PRO A 68 -12.64 -12.94 -0.06
C PRO A 68 -13.55 -12.14 0.88
N LEU A 69 -12.96 -11.16 1.57
CA LEU A 69 -13.71 -10.21 2.38
C LEU A 69 -14.30 -9.10 1.49
N PRO A 70 -15.62 -8.84 1.53
CA PRO A 70 -16.19 -7.69 0.84
C PRO A 70 -15.56 -6.39 1.36
N ALA A 71 -15.12 -5.50 0.47
CA ALA A 71 -14.51 -4.22 0.88
C ALA A 71 -15.43 -3.39 1.79
N SER A 72 -16.75 -3.50 1.61
CA SER A 72 -17.77 -2.87 2.47
C SER A 72 -17.78 -3.37 3.91
N SER A 73 -17.11 -4.49 4.21
CA SER A 73 -16.98 -5.07 5.55
C SER A 73 -15.71 -4.63 6.27
N VAL A 74 -14.87 -3.78 5.65
CA VAL A 74 -13.63 -3.27 6.25
C VAL A 74 -13.86 -1.89 6.84
N LEU A 75 -13.59 -1.74 8.14
CA LEU A 75 -13.49 -0.44 8.81
C LEU A 75 -12.04 -0.17 9.21
N ALA A 76 -11.42 0.84 8.59
CA ALA A 76 -10.09 1.30 8.95
C ALA A 76 -10.17 2.70 9.61
N LEU A 77 -9.53 2.85 10.77
CA LEU A 77 -9.54 4.09 11.55
C LEU A 77 -8.12 4.61 11.73
N THR A 78 -7.95 5.93 11.65
CA THR A 78 -6.67 6.62 11.87
C THR A 78 -6.90 8.04 12.36
N PHE A 79 -5.84 8.70 12.82
CA PHE A 79 -5.93 10.06 13.35
C PHE A 79 -5.95 11.09 12.23
N GLY A 80 -7.11 11.74 12.06
CA GLY A 80 -7.29 12.87 11.15
C GLY A 80 -7.80 12.49 9.77
N LYS A 81 -8.59 13.40 9.17
CA LYS A 81 -9.25 13.20 7.87
C LYS A 81 -8.26 12.96 6.73
N ARG A 82 -7.13 13.66 6.75
CA ARG A 82 -6.09 13.53 5.71
C ARG A 82 -5.50 12.11 5.70
N ALA A 83 -5.08 11.60 6.85
CA ALA A 83 -4.51 10.26 6.94
C ALA A 83 -5.53 9.18 6.55
N ALA A 84 -6.82 9.38 6.87
CA ALA A 84 -7.89 8.48 6.44
C ALA A 84 -8.04 8.45 4.91
N GLY A 85 -7.99 9.63 4.26
CA GLY A 85 -7.98 9.73 2.80
C GLY A 85 -6.76 9.03 2.18
N GLU A 86 -5.56 9.30 2.70
CA GLU A 86 -4.33 8.67 2.21
C GLU A 86 -4.35 7.15 2.37
N LEU A 87 -4.88 6.61 3.48
CA LEU A 87 -5.01 5.18 3.69
C LEU A 87 -6.00 4.55 2.70
N ARG A 88 -7.16 5.19 2.49
CA ARG A 88 -8.15 4.75 1.49
C ARG A 88 -7.53 4.71 0.10
N ASP A 89 -6.87 5.78 -0.32
CA ASP A 89 -6.30 5.89 -1.66
C ASP A 89 -5.22 4.82 -1.89
N ARG A 90 -4.37 4.56 -0.87
CA ARG A 90 -3.39 3.46 -0.92
C ARG A 90 -4.05 2.09 -1.07
N VAL A 91 -5.13 1.80 -0.34
CA VAL A 91 -5.86 0.53 -0.48
C VAL A 91 -6.49 0.41 -1.86
N VAL A 92 -7.14 1.46 -2.36
CA VAL A 92 -7.76 1.49 -3.69
C VAL A 92 -6.72 1.25 -4.79
N THR A 93 -5.60 1.97 -4.75
CA THR A 93 -4.48 1.74 -5.68
C THR A 93 -3.94 0.32 -5.55
N ARG A 94 -3.79 -0.21 -4.33
CA ARG A 94 -3.26 -1.55 -4.10
C ARG A 94 -4.15 -2.66 -4.65
N LEU A 95 -5.46 -2.45 -4.67
CA LEU A 95 -6.45 -3.36 -5.24
C LEU A 95 -6.61 -3.23 -6.77
N GLY A 96 -5.87 -2.32 -7.41
CA GLY A 96 -5.98 -2.06 -8.85
C GLY A 96 -7.22 -1.25 -9.24
N GLY A 97 -7.94 -0.66 -8.28
CA GLY A 97 -9.03 0.26 -8.55
C GLY A 97 -8.48 1.66 -8.83
N GLY A 98 -8.85 2.25 -9.98
CA GLY A 98 -8.81 3.71 -10.11
C GLY A 98 -9.92 4.32 -9.26
N LEU A 99 -9.67 5.48 -8.65
CA LEU A 99 -10.75 6.30 -8.07
C LEU A 99 -11.76 6.61 -9.20
N LEU A 100 -12.99 6.09 -9.06
CA LEU A 100 -14.16 6.58 -9.79
C LEU A 100 -14.53 7.98 -9.28
#